data_AF-A0A1Z7LVW8-F1
#
_entry.id   AF-A0A1Z7LVW8-F1
#
_cell.length_a   1.000
_cell.length_b   1.000
_cell.length_c   1.000
_cell.angle_alpha   90.00
_cell.angle_beta   90.00
_cell.angle_gamma   90.00
#
_symmetry.space_group_name_H-M   'P 1'
#
loop_
_entity.id
_entity.type
_entity.pdbx_description
1 polymer ?
#
loop_
_entity_poly.entity_id
_entity_poly.type
_entity_poly.pdbx_seq_one_letter_code
_entity_poly.pdbx_strand_id
1 'polypeptide(L)'
;MLFSKRKGAFFMDNTTEFLYNLINPSDPYTFRAEDQETAALAVFCLGPAYGAENLSGTGSGDVPVLLFSDPKVWYQEQFGRTPDEGLEAKKPAVIRALKSFILGNERDRKRYEAAMACIREPERREVFVREWRDGRTSMNNIGLRAEKMAEALEKQREDQEEKGASS
;
A
#
# COMPACT_ATOMS: atom_id res chain seq x y z
N MET A 1 -6.24 -14.68 45.86
CA MET A 1 -4.97 -15.12 45.24
C MET A 1 -5.31 -16.33 44.37
N LEU A 2 -5.11 -16.44 43.06
CA LEU A 2 -4.31 -15.69 42.09
C LEU A 2 -5.08 -15.66 40.75
N PHE A 3 -4.87 -14.59 39.97
CA PHE A 3 -5.30 -14.43 38.58
C PHE A 3 -4.65 -15.48 37.66
N SER A 4 -5.35 -15.88 36.59
CA SER A 4 -4.69 -15.99 35.29
C SER A 4 -5.67 -15.69 34.16
N LYS A 5 -5.36 -14.61 33.45
CA LYS A 5 -6.07 -13.99 32.34
C LYS A 5 -5.41 -14.43 31.02
N ARG A 6 -6.24 -14.50 29.97
CA ARG A 6 -5.92 -14.46 28.52
C ARG A 6 -5.33 -15.72 27.89
N LYS A 7 -6.13 -16.36 27.03
CA LYS A 7 -5.63 -16.75 25.70
C LYS A 7 -6.17 -15.70 24.72
N GLY A 8 -5.26 -14.91 24.19
CA GLY A 8 -5.56 -13.95 23.13
C GLY A 8 -6.05 -14.71 21.91
N ALA A 9 -7.21 -14.32 21.40
CA ALA A 9 -7.60 -14.65 20.05
C ALA A 9 -6.61 -13.93 19.12
N PHE A 10 -5.76 -14.71 18.47
CA PHE A 10 -4.96 -14.25 17.33
C PHE A 10 -5.97 -14.07 16.19
N PHE A 11 -6.47 -12.85 16.02
CA PHE A 11 -7.24 -12.48 14.84
C PHE A 11 -6.26 -12.47 13.66
N MET A 12 -6.18 -13.59 12.94
CA MET A 12 -5.67 -13.56 11.57
C MET A 12 -6.76 -12.87 10.77
N ASP A 13 -6.52 -11.62 10.42
CA ASP A 13 -7.34 -10.91 9.47
C ASP A 13 -7.28 -11.69 8.15
N ASN A 14 -8.36 -12.41 7.82
CA ASN A 14 -8.49 -13.22 6.59
C ASN A 14 -8.74 -12.32 5.36
N THR A 15 -8.12 -11.14 5.36
CA THR A 15 -8.23 -10.19 4.27
C THR A 15 -7.41 -10.75 3.11
N THR A 16 -8.13 -11.19 2.07
CA THR A 16 -7.51 -11.65 0.84
C THR A 16 -6.96 -10.42 0.13
N GLU A 17 -5.66 -10.19 0.21
CA GLU A 17 -5.00 -9.10 -0.51
C GLU A 17 -4.63 -9.53 -1.93
N PHE A 18 -4.95 -8.68 -2.90
CA PHE A 18 -4.50 -8.82 -4.28
C PHE A 18 -3.10 -8.25 -4.43
N LEU A 19 -2.27 -8.94 -5.22
CA LEU A 19 -0.96 -8.45 -5.61
C LEU A 19 -1.07 -7.63 -6.88
N TYR A 20 -0.47 -6.44 -6.86
CA TYR A 20 -0.43 -5.53 -7.99
C TYR A 20 1.00 -5.28 -8.46
N ASN A 21 1.16 -5.14 -9.78
CA ASN A 21 2.33 -4.55 -10.41
C ASN A 21 2.05 -3.07 -10.70
N LEU A 22 2.92 -2.17 -10.26
CA LEU A 22 2.79 -0.74 -10.54
C LEU A 22 3.25 -0.44 -11.97
N ILE A 23 2.33 0.06 -12.79
CA ILE A 23 2.63 0.57 -14.12
C ILE A 23 3.32 1.93 -13.96
N ASN A 24 4.61 2.00 -14.31
CA ASN A 24 5.44 3.20 -14.17
C ASN A 24 6.62 3.20 -15.17
N PRO A 25 7.22 4.36 -15.49
CA PRO A 25 8.33 4.45 -16.45
C PRO A 25 9.72 4.12 -15.88
N SER A 26 9.82 3.78 -14.59
CA SER A 26 11.07 3.57 -13.86
C SER A 26 11.25 2.10 -13.46
N ASP A 27 11.71 1.85 -12.24
CA ASP A 27 11.90 0.50 -11.72
C ASP A 27 10.56 -0.21 -11.49
N PRO A 28 10.49 -1.55 -11.68
CA PRO A 28 9.30 -2.30 -11.32
C PRO A 28 9.04 -2.21 -9.81
N TYR A 29 7.79 -2.03 -9.44
CA TYR A 29 7.32 -2.08 -8.06
C TYR A 29 6.08 -2.97 -7.99
N THR A 30 5.92 -3.65 -6.87
CA THR A 30 4.70 -4.36 -6.54
C THR A 30 4.13 -3.86 -5.23
N PHE A 31 2.83 -3.97 -5.05
CA PHE A 31 2.16 -3.65 -3.79
C PHE A 31 0.93 -4.55 -3.60
N ARG A 32 0.41 -4.60 -2.39
CA ARG A 32 -0.80 -5.35 -2.02
C ARG A 32 -1.93 -4.37 -1.73
N ALA A 33 -3.15 -4.77 -2.10
CA ALA A 33 -4.35 -4.01 -1.80
C ALA A 33 -5.53 -4.97 -1.60
N GLU A 34 -6.48 -4.58 -0.76
CA GLU A 34 -7.65 -5.40 -0.41
C GLU A 34 -8.66 -5.51 -1.57
N ASP A 35 -8.69 -4.50 -2.43
CA ASP A 35 -9.53 -4.40 -3.60
C ASP A 35 -9.00 -3.35 -4.59
N GLN A 36 -9.64 -3.28 -5.77
CA GLN A 36 -9.28 -2.34 -6.84
C GLN A 36 -9.39 -0.88 -6.38
N GLU A 37 -10.33 -0.55 -5.51
CA GLU A 37 -10.52 0.83 -5.04
C GLU A 37 -9.36 1.26 -4.13
N THR A 38 -8.94 0.38 -3.22
CA THR A 38 -7.74 0.58 -2.40
C THR A 38 -6.50 0.72 -3.28
N ALA A 39 -6.38 -0.11 -4.32
CA ALA A 39 -5.28 -0.01 -5.27
C ALA A 39 -5.28 1.32 -6.02
N ALA A 40 -6.44 1.77 -6.50
CA ALA A 40 -6.60 3.04 -7.20
C ALA A 40 -6.20 4.22 -6.32
N LEU A 41 -6.69 4.26 -5.08
CA LEU A 41 -6.35 5.32 -4.11
C LEU A 41 -4.85 5.34 -3.81
N ALA A 42 -4.23 4.18 -3.58
CA ALA A 42 -2.79 4.10 -3.32
C ALA A 42 -1.96 4.61 -4.52
N VAL A 43 -2.35 4.26 -5.75
CA VAL A 43 -1.72 4.76 -6.98
C VAL A 43 -1.91 6.27 -7.13
N PHE A 44 -3.12 6.79 -6.84
CA PHE A 44 -3.42 8.21 -6.96
C PHE A 44 -2.63 9.07 -5.96
N CYS A 45 -2.27 8.55 -4.79
CA CYS A 45 -1.32 9.21 -3.89
C CYS A 45 0.06 9.44 -4.54
N LEU A 46 0.46 8.61 -5.51
CA LEU A 46 1.68 8.77 -6.31
C LEU A 46 1.46 9.65 -7.54
N GLY A 47 0.25 9.67 -8.09
CA GLY A 47 -0.20 10.60 -9.11
C GLY A 47 -0.74 9.93 -10.39
N PRO A 48 -1.25 10.72 -11.35
CA PRO A 48 -1.99 10.20 -12.51
C PRO A 48 -1.12 9.50 -13.55
N ALA A 49 0.20 9.70 -13.51
CA ALA A 49 1.16 9.04 -14.40
C ALA A 49 1.35 7.54 -14.10
N TYR A 50 0.77 7.06 -13.01
CA TYR A 50 0.88 5.68 -12.55
C TYR A 50 -0.44 4.93 -12.77
N GLY A 51 -0.34 3.61 -12.91
CA GLY A 51 -1.45 2.67 -12.94
C GLY A 51 -1.07 1.40 -12.20
N ALA A 52 -1.95 0.39 -12.18
CA ALA A 52 -1.65 -0.89 -11.56
C ALA A 52 -2.31 -2.06 -12.29
N GLU A 53 -1.56 -3.12 -12.48
CA GLU A 53 -2.02 -4.39 -13.07
C GLU A 53 -2.21 -5.40 -11.94
N ASN A 54 -3.39 -6.03 -11.87
CA ASN A 54 -3.70 -7.06 -10.89
C ASN A 54 -3.07 -8.40 -11.32
N LEU A 55 -2.17 -8.93 -10.49
CA LEU A 55 -1.45 -10.20 -10.74
C LEU A 55 -2.13 -11.42 -10.10
N SER A 56 -3.22 -11.23 -9.34
CA SER A 56 -3.84 -12.26 -8.50
C SER A 56 -5.01 -13.01 -9.16
N GLY A 57 -5.40 -12.71 -10.40
CA GLY A 57 -6.38 -13.52 -11.16
C GLY A 57 -6.97 -12.83 -12.38
N THR A 58 -7.63 -13.59 -13.26
CA THR A 58 -8.24 -13.08 -14.50
C THR A 58 -9.65 -12.54 -14.24
N GLY A 59 -9.82 -11.22 -14.31
CA GLY A 59 -11.13 -10.59 -14.21
C GLY A 59 -11.04 -9.15 -13.70
N SER A 60 -10.43 -8.26 -14.49
CA SER A 60 -10.48 -6.79 -14.43
C SER A 60 -10.56 -6.19 -13.01
N GLY A 61 -9.40 -6.05 -12.37
CA GLY A 61 -9.22 -5.22 -11.17
C GLY A 61 -8.08 -4.22 -11.33
N ASP A 62 -7.72 -3.89 -12.58
CA ASP A 62 -6.61 -3.00 -12.92
C ASP A 62 -6.97 -1.54 -12.67
N VAL A 63 -5.95 -0.73 -12.40
CA VAL A 63 -6.04 0.72 -12.31
C VAL A 63 -5.38 1.30 -13.57
N PRO A 64 -6.11 2.05 -14.40
CA PRO A 64 -5.55 2.63 -15.62
C PRO A 64 -4.51 3.72 -15.30
N VAL A 65 -3.59 3.95 -16.24
CA VAL A 65 -2.76 5.15 -16.26
C VAL A 65 -3.61 6.31 -16.79
N LEU A 66 -3.72 7.39 -16.02
CA LEU A 66 -4.64 8.51 -16.32
C LEU A 66 -3.90 9.82 -16.60
N LEU A 67 -2.66 9.76 -17.10
CA LEU A 67 -1.81 10.94 -17.38
C LEU A 67 -2.48 12.00 -18.28
N PHE A 68 -3.35 11.55 -19.20
CA PHE A 68 -4.05 12.40 -20.18
C PHE A 68 -5.57 12.40 -19.96
N SER A 69 -6.03 12.06 -18.76
CA SER A 69 -7.44 11.98 -18.40
C SER A 69 -7.65 12.51 -16.97
N ASP A 70 -8.89 12.81 -16.58
CA ASP A 70 -9.16 13.23 -15.20
C ASP A 70 -9.34 12.00 -14.29
N PRO A 71 -8.45 11.76 -13.30
CA PRO A 71 -8.58 10.64 -12.38
C PRO A 71 -9.86 10.67 -11.55
N LYS A 72 -10.40 11.87 -11.26
CA LYS A 72 -11.62 12.01 -10.46
C LYS A 72 -12.85 11.49 -11.22
N VAL A 73 -12.91 11.76 -12.52
CA VAL A 73 -14.01 11.30 -13.39
C VAL A 73 -14.03 9.78 -13.44
N TRP A 74 -12.91 9.16 -13.80
CA TRP A 74 -12.83 7.69 -13.84
C TRP A 74 -13.17 7.07 -12.48
N TYR A 75 -12.61 7.60 -11.40
CA TYR A 75 -12.84 7.07 -10.06
C TYR A 75 -14.32 7.15 -9.65
N GLN A 76 -14.96 8.28 -9.92
CA GLN A 76 -16.37 8.47 -9.60
C GLN A 76 -17.28 7.56 -10.43
N GLU A 77 -16.95 7.35 -11.71
CA GLU A 77 -17.66 6.39 -12.57
C GLU A 77 -17.49 4.95 -12.10
N GLN A 78 -16.30 4.56 -11.61
CA GLN A 78 -16.05 3.20 -11.13
C GLN A 78 -16.62 2.91 -9.75
N PHE A 79 -16.54 3.85 -8.80
CA PHE A 79 -16.82 3.60 -7.38
C PHE A 79 -18.02 4.37 -6.82
N GLY A 80 -18.63 5.27 -7.61
CA GLY A 80 -19.82 6.02 -7.21
C GLY A 80 -19.59 7.09 -6.14
N ARG A 81 -18.32 7.43 -5.85
CA ARG A 81 -17.91 8.49 -4.91
C ARG A 81 -16.64 9.17 -5.39
N THR A 82 -16.32 10.33 -4.82
CA THR A 82 -15.08 11.05 -5.14
C THR A 82 -13.85 10.35 -4.53
N PRO A 83 -12.62 10.56 -5.07
CA PRO A 83 -11.40 10.02 -4.46
C PRO A 83 -11.20 10.45 -3.00
N ASP A 84 -11.59 11.67 -2.64
CA ASP A 84 -11.44 12.17 -1.27
C ASP A 84 -12.36 11.41 -0.30
N GLU A 85 -13.63 11.20 -0.67
CA GLU A 85 -14.58 10.37 0.10
C GLU A 85 -14.12 8.91 0.20
N GLY A 86 -13.58 8.37 -0.89
CA GLY A 86 -13.01 7.03 -0.92
C GLY A 86 -11.79 6.90 -0.01
N LEU A 87 -10.90 7.90 -0.02
CA LEU A 87 -9.72 7.95 0.83
C LEU A 87 -10.11 8.04 2.31
N GLU A 88 -11.08 8.88 2.68
CA GLU A 88 -11.58 8.93 4.05
C GLU A 88 -12.18 7.59 4.49
N ALA A 89 -12.98 6.95 3.63
CA ALA A 89 -13.60 5.66 3.94
C ALA A 89 -12.60 4.49 4.05
N LYS A 90 -11.51 4.53 3.29
CA LYS A 90 -10.54 3.42 3.18
C LYS A 90 -9.15 3.76 3.70
N LYS A 91 -9.00 4.86 4.44
CA LYS A 91 -7.72 5.40 4.90
C LYS A 91 -6.79 4.32 5.48
N PRO A 92 -7.23 3.44 6.41
CA PRO A 92 -6.35 2.39 6.94
C PRO A 92 -5.88 1.37 5.90
N ALA A 93 -6.73 1.00 4.95
CA ALA A 93 -6.38 0.06 3.87
C ALA A 93 -5.40 0.69 2.89
N VAL A 94 -5.59 1.97 2.55
CA VAL A 94 -4.67 2.73 1.68
C VAL A 94 -3.29 2.87 2.34
N ILE A 95 -3.23 3.15 3.65
CA ILE A 95 -1.97 3.18 4.41
C ILE A 95 -1.26 1.83 4.33
N ARG A 96 -1.96 0.71 4.57
CA ARG A 96 -1.39 -0.65 4.42
C ARG A 96 -0.86 -0.88 3.01
N ALA A 97 -1.63 -0.51 1.99
CA ALA A 97 -1.24 -0.66 0.60
C ALA A 97 0.04 0.12 0.28
N LEU A 98 0.11 1.39 0.69
CA LEU A 98 1.30 2.25 0.51
C LEU A 98 2.55 1.68 1.22
N LYS A 99 2.40 1.13 2.42
CA LYS A 99 3.50 0.47 3.16
C LYS A 99 3.97 -0.84 2.52
N SER A 100 3.15 -1.44 1.67
CA SER A 100 3.43 -2.73 1.03
C SER A 100 4.20 -2.62 -0.29
N PHE A 101 4.56 -1.41 -0.73
CA PHE A 101 5.35 -1.17 -1.93
C PHE A 101 6.74 -1.79 -1.79
N ILE A 102 7.01 -2.78 -2.63
CA ILE A 102 8.27 -3.50 -2.70
C ILE A 102 8.84 -3.34 -4.09
N LEU A 103 10.12 -3.04 -4.11
CA LEU A 103 10.92 -2.90 -5.31
C LEU A 103 11.15 -4.25 -5.98
N GLY A 104 10.88 -4.33 -7.28
CA GLY A 104 10.97 -5.55 -8.09
C GLY A 104 9.61 -6.02 -8.59
N ASN A 105 9.65 -6.99 -9.51
CA ASN A 105 8.46 -7.66 -10.05
C ASN A 105 7.93 -8.75 -9.10
N GLU A 106 6.94 -9.52 -9.52
CA GLU A 106 6.38 -10.63 -8.73
C GLU A 106 7.43 -11.63 -8.24
N ARG A 107 8.40 -12.00 -9.10
CA ARG A 107 9.46 -12.96 -8.73
C ARG A 107 10.39 -12.37 -7.67
N ASP A 108 10.72 -11.10 -7.79
CA ASP A 108 11.55 -10.39 -6.82
C ASP A 108 10.82 -10.24 -5.48
N ARG A 109 9.51 -9.94 -5.51
CA ARG A 109 8.68 -9.93 -4.30
C ARG A 109 8.68 -11.26 -3.57
N LYS A 110 8.52 -12.39 -4.30
CA LYS A 110 8.58 -13.73 -3.69
C LYS A 110 9.92 -13.98 -2.99
N ARG A 111 11.03 -13.52 -3.57
CA ARG A 111 12.36 -13.62 -2.95
C ARG A 111 12.49 -12.72 -1.72
N TYR A 112 12.01 -11.48 -1.81
CA TYR A 112 11.99 -10.53 -0.71
C TYR A 112 11.19 -11.09 0.48
N GLU A 113 9.97 -11.58 0.24
CA GLU A 113 9.09 -12.14 1.26
C GLU A 113 9.70 -13.39 1.90
N ALA A 114 10.30 -14.28 1.11
CA ALA A 114 11.01 -15.45 1.62
C ALA A 114 12.23 -15.07 2.50
N ALA A 115 13.00 -14.05 2.11
CA ALA A 115 14.10 -13.55 2.92
C ALA A 115 13.60 -12.93 4.23
N MET A 116 12.60 -12.06 4.17
CA MET A 116 12.00 -11.41 5.34
C MET A 116 11.41 -12.41 6.35
N ALA A 117 10.83 -13.51 5.89
CA ALA A 117 10.33 -14.58 6.74
C ALA A 117 11.45 -15.28 7.54
N CYS A 118 12.68 -15.32 7.01
CA CYS A 118 13.84 -15.93 7.65
C CYS A 118 14.56 -14.99 8.63
N ILE A 119 14.43 -13.67 8.46
CA ILE A 119 15.08 -12.68 9.34
C ILE A 119 14.24 -12.52 10.61
N ARG A 120 14.83 -12.81 11.77
CA ARG A 120 14.14 -12.78 13.08
C ARG A 120 14.37 -11.48 13.83
N GLU A 121 15.56 -10.92 13.70
CA GLU A 121 15.97 -9.69 14.38
C GLU A 121 15.38 -8.46 13.66
N PRO A 122 14.62 -7.59 14.35
CA PRO A 122 14.02 -6.40 13.74
C PRO A 122 15.06 -5.48 13.07
N GLU A 123 16.17 -5.23 13.74
CA GLU A 123 17.27 -4.39 13.21
C GLU A 123 17.85 -4.95 11.90
N ARG A 124 17.93 -6.29 11.77
CA ARG A 124 18.40 -6.93 10.53
C ARG A 124 17.37 -6.83 9.41
N ARG A 125 16.07 -6.78 9.73
CA ARG A 125 15.03 -6.52 8.73
C ARG A 125 15.19 -5.11 8.17
N GLU A 126 15.41 -4.12 9.01
CA GLU A 126 15.64 -2.73 8.58
C GLU A 126 16.85 -2.61 7.66
N VAL A 127 17.97 -3.26 8.04
CA VAL A 127 19.15 -3.34 7.17
C VAL A 127 18.79 -3.99 5.83
N PHE A 128 18.12 -5.14 5.83
CA PHE A 128 17.72 -5.81 4.60
C PHE A 128 16.84 -4.94 3.70
N VAL A 129 15.85 -4.24 4.25
CA VAL A 129 14.98 -3.32 3.49
C VAL A 129 15.80 -2.20 2.86
N ARG A 130 16.75 -1.63 3.61
CA ARG A 130 17.64 -0.58 3.10
C ARG A 130 18.51 -1.10 1.96
N GLU A 131 19.20 -2.23 2.16
CA GLU A 131 20.09 -2.80 1.13
C GLU A 131 19.31 -3.28 -0.11
N TRP A 132 18.08 -3.80 0.06
CA TRP A 132 17.21 -4.17 -1.07
C TRP A 132 16.84 -2.98 -1.95
N ARG A 133 16.75 -1.79 -1.34
CA ARG A 133 16.46 -0.53 -2.01
C ARG A 133 17.74 0.17 -2.54
N ASP A 134 18.93 -0.27 -2.12
CA ASP A 134 20.20 0.38 -2.44
C ASP A 134 20.65 0.15 -3.90
N GLY A 135 21.41 1.10 -4.46
CA GLY A 135 21.95 1.03 -5.82
C GLY A 135 21.03 1.56 -6.94
N ARG A 136 19.92 2.24 -6.62
CA ARG A 136 19.03 2.87 -7.61
C ARG A 136 19.09 4.40 -7.52
N THR A 137 19.12 5.05 -8.68
CA THR A 137 19.35 6.50 -8.78
C THR A 137 18.20 7.30 -8.16
N SER A 138 18.55 8.31 -7.35
CA SER A 138 17.68 8.97 -6.37
C SER A 138 16.47 9.76 -6.92
N MET A 139 16.29 9.83 -8.24
CA MET A 139 15.24 10.67 -8.83
C MET A 139 13.84 10.03 -8.81
N ASN A 140 13.72 8.70 -8.70
CA ASN A 140 12.45 7.97 -8.76
C ASN A 140 12.28 6.92 -7.64
N ASN A 141 12.65 7.24 -6.38
CA ASN A 141 12.42 6.33 -5.25
C ASN A 141 10.92 6.29 -4.89
N ILE A 142 10.12 5.59 -5.72
CA ILE A 142 8.68 5.44 -5.56
C ILE A 142 8.35 4.77 -4.21
N GLY A 143 9.16 3.81 -3.77
CA GLY A 143 9.00 3.17 -2.47
C GLY A 143 9.08 4.17 -1.31
N LEU A 144 10.10 5.04 -1.30
CA LEU A 144 10.21 6.09 -0.28
C LEU A 144 9.07 7.10 -0.38
N ARG A 145 8.60 7.41 -1.60
CA ARG A 145 7.45 8.31 -1.78
C ARG A 145 6.16 7.68 -1.22
N ALA A 146 5.92 6.40 -1.49
CA ALA A 146 4.77 5.68 -0.95
C ALA A 146 4.81 5.62 0.58
N GLU A 147 5.99 5.37 1.15
CA GLU A 147 6.22 5.39 2.60
C GLU A 147 5.90 6.75 3.22
N LYS A 148 6.43 7.86 2.67
CA LYS A 148 6.11 9.22 3.12
C LYS A 148 4.62 9.56 3.01
N MET A 149 3.94 9.07 1.97
CA MET A 149 2.49 9.24 1.83
C MET A 149 1.73 8.47 2.90
N ALA A 150 2.16 7.24 3.23
CA ALA A 150 1.57 6.46 4.31
C ALA A 150 1.72 7.17 5.67
N GLU A 151 2.93 7.65 5.98
CA GLU A 151 3.21 8.42 7.21
C GLU A 151 2.34 9.67 7.33
N ALA A 152 2.17 10.41 6.23
CA ALA A 152 1.33 11.61 6.20
C ALA A 152 -0.15 11.27 6.47
N LEU A 153 -0.66 10.18 5.90
CA LEU A 153 -2.05 9.72 6.12
C LEU A 153 -2.25 9.18 7.54
N GLU A 154 -1.26 8.49 8.11
CA GLU A 154 -1.28 8.04 9.50
C GLU A 154 -1.37 9.22 10.46
N LYS A 155 -0.51 10.22 10.27
CA LYS A 155 -0.55 11.43 11.08
C LYS A 155 -1.90 12.16 10.99
N GLN A 156 -2.46 12.30 9.80
CA GLN A 156 -3.78 12.91 9.62
C GLN A 156 -4.88 12.15 10.36
N ARG A 157 -4.80 10.82 10.39
CA ARG A 157 -5.75 9.98 11.11
C ARG A 157 -5.61 10.14 12.63
N GLU A 158 -4.38 10.13 13.15
CA GLU A 158 -4.11 10.38 14.57
C GLU A 158 -4.64 11.75 15.02
N ASP A 159 -4.36 12.81 14.24
CA ASP A 159 -4.87 14.17 14.51
C ASP A 159 -6.41 14.25 14.50
N GLN A 160 -7.09 13.44 13.67
CA GLN A 160 -8.55 13.37 13.62
C GLN A 160 -9.12 12.62 14.84
N GLU A 161 -8.49 11.52 15.25
CA GLU A 161 -8.88 10.74 16.44
C GLU A 161 -8.72 11.57 17.73
N GLU A 162 -7.64 12.35 17.87
CA GLU A 162 -7.41 13.24 19.02
C GLU A 162 -8.44 14.38 19.12
N LYS A 163 -8.81 14.99 17.99
CA LYS A 163 -9.84 16.05 17.93
C LYS A 163 -11.23 15.51 18.22
N GLY A 164 -11.55 14.30 17.72
CA GLY A 164 -12.81 13.62 17.99
C GLY A 164 -12.95 13.15 19.43
N ALA A 165 -11.86 12.78 20.10
CA ALA A 165 -11.86 12.42 21.52
C ALA A 165 -11.94 13.63 22.47
N SER A 166 -11.68 14.83 21.97
CA SER A 166 -11.71 16.09 22.73
C SER A 166 -13.01 16.91 22.54
N SER A 167 -13.96 16.41 21.72
CA SER A 167 -15.25 17.04 21.42
C SER A 167 -16.41 16.27 22.07
#